data_AF-A0A645ITP7-F1
#
_entry.id   AF-A0A645ITP7-F1
#
_cell.length_a   1.000
_cell.length_b   1.000
_cell.length_c   1.000
_cell.angle_alpha   90.00
_cell.angle_beta   90.00
_cell.angle_gamma   90.00
#
_symmetry.space_group_name_H-M   'P 1'
#
loop_
_entity.id
_entity.type
_entity.pdbx_description
1 polymer ?
#
loop_
_entity_poly.entity_id
_entity_poly.type
_entity_poly.pdbx_seq_one_letter_code
_entity_poly.pdbx_strand_id
1 'polypeptide(L)'
;MTITQLITDIRSKIKSINPEMELHVWSSAHWKSRYSVGQNWASKDYKPTSSGIYTETYHKTGFADQIDVFSLGAYAENVWKSENPQSDWSVENFVTTYYNYTKGDCRVYGSIGTYAYGNKASAISDAVYLCLKNTDGLMVFEISHVINNNQWNAIKEGIKRAN
;
A
#
# COMPACT_ATOMS: atom_id res chain seq x y z
N MET A 1 -8.98 -21.57 9.97
CA MET A 1 -8.72 -20.91 8.68
C MET A 1 -8.12 -19.55 8.96
N THR A 2 -6.90 -19.26 8.49
CA THR A 2 -6.25 -17.96 8.65
C THR A 2 -6.42 -17.13 7.38
N ILE A 3 -6.20 -15.81 7.45
CA ILE A 3 -6.22 -14.93 6.26
C ILE A 3 -5.19 -15.39 5.22
N THR A 4 -4.00 -15.82 5.66
CA THR A 4 -2.98 -16.38 4.77
C THR A 4 -3.50 -17.56 3.96
N GLN A 5 -4.16 -18.53 4.61
CA GLN A 5 -4.69 -19.70 3.92
C GLN A 5 -5.75 -19.32 2.88
N LEU A 6 -6.66 -18.40 3.24
CA LEU A 6 -7.66 -17.90 2.30
C LEU A 6 -7.01 -17.28 1.06
N ILE A 7 -5.98 -16.45 1.25
CA ILE A 7 -5.26 -15.82 0.14
C ILE A 7 -4.50 -16.86 -0.70
N THR A 8 -3.87 -17.85 -0.06
CA THR A 8 -3.20 -18.98 -0.75
C THR A 8 -4.18 -19.77 -1.62
N ASP A 9 -5.39 -20.04 -1.12
CA ASP A 9 -6.42 -20.78 -1.86
C ASP A 9 -6.91 -19.95 -3.07
N ILE A 10 -7.14 -18.64 -2.88
CA ILE A 10 -7.50 -17.70 -3.96
C ILE A 10 -6.39 -17.66 -5.02
N ARG A 11 -5.12 -17.48 -4.61
CA ARG A 11 -3.96 -17.47 -5.51
C ARG A 11 -3.90 -18.77 -6.31
N SER A 12 -3.99 -19.92 -5.64
CA SER A 12 -3.91 -21.23 -6.27
C SER A 12 -4.99 -21.40 -7.32
N LYS A 13 -6.23 -20.98 -7.01
CA LYS A 13 -7.34 -21.03 -7.97
C LYS A 13 -7.09 -20.14 -9.18
N ILE A 14 -6.66 -18.89 -8.96
CA ILE A 14 -6.30 -17.92 -10.01
C ILE A 14 -5.23 -18.51 -10.94
N LYS A 15 -4.12 -18.99 -10.36
CA LYS A 15 -2.97 -19.49 -11.13
C LYS A 15 -3.27 -20.80 -11.86
N SER A 16 -4.20 -21.62 -11.36
CA SER A 16 -4.67 -22.82 -12.08
C SER A 16 -5.48 -22.50 -13.35
N ILE A 17 -6.09 -21.31 -13.42
CA ILE A 17 -6.86 -20.85 -14.59
C ILE A 17 -5.93 -20.12 -15.56
N ASN A 18 -5.12 -19.20 -15.04
CA ASN A 18 -4.14 -18.45 -15.82
C ASN A 18 -2.92 -18.11 -14.94
N PRO A 19 -1.75 -18.74 -15.17
CA PRO A 19 -0.53 -18.46 -14.41
C PRO A 19 -0.08 -16.98 -14.45
N GLU A 20 -0.36 -16.28 -15.55
CA GLU A 20 0.00 -14.87 -15.75
C GLU A 20 -0.97 -13.89 -15.06
N MET A 21 -2.15 -14.36 -14.61
CA MET A 21 -3.13 -13.49 -13.95
C MET A 21 -2.65 -13.12 -12.56
N GLU A 22 -2.47 -11.82 -12.31
CA GLU A 22 -1.96 -11.30 -11.05
C GLU A 22 -3.04 -11.24 -9.96
N LEU A 23 -2.69 -11.61 -8.72
CA LEU A 23 -3.50 -11.37 -7.53
C LEU A 23 -3.01 -10.10 -6.81
N HIS A 24 -3.86 -9.07 -6.81
CA HIS A 24 -3.61 -7.80 -6.12
C HIS A 24 -4.47 -7.73 -4.86
N VAL A 25 -3.89 -7.26 -3.76
CA VAL A 25 -4.62 -7.01 -2.51
C VAL A 25 -4.39 -5.58 -2.05
N TRP A 26 -5.46 -4.86 -1.74
CA TRP A 26 -5.40 -3.54 -1.12
C TRP A 26 -5.57 -3.63 0.39
N SER A 27 -4.77 -2.86 1.13
CA SER A 27 -4.95 -2.63 2.56
C SER A 27 -4.28 -1.32 2.94
N SER A 28 -4.74 -0.68 4.02
CA SER A 28 -4.06 0.50 4.56
C SER A 28 -2.61 0.20 4.91
N ALA A 29 -1.74 1.16 4.59
CA ALA A 29 -0.29 1.10 4.76
C ALA A 29 0.19 1.16 6.22
N HIS A 30 -0.66 1.61 7.15
CA HIS A 30 -0.23 1.89 8.51
C HIS A 30 -0.06 0.62 9.34
N TRP A 31 1.16 0.09 9.38
CA TRP A 31 1.53 -1.15 10.08
C TRP A 31 1.12 -1.16 11.55
N LYS A 32 1.44 -0.10 12.31
CA LYS A 32 1.26 -0.06 13.78
C LYS A 32 -0.19 -0.28 14.23
N SER A 33 -1.19 0.02 13.39
CA SER A 33 -2.61 -0.20 13.75
C SER A 33 -3.23 -1.46 13.17
N ARG A 34 -2.50 -2.28 12.39
CA ARG A 34 -3.10 -3.44 11.71
C ARG A 34 -3.41 -4.61 12.64
N TYR A 35 -2.71 -4.72 13.77
CA TYR A 35 -2.91 -5.81 14.72
C TYR A 35 -4.35 -5.88 15.25
N SER A 36 -5.05 -4.74 15.38
CA SER A 36 -6.42 -4.68 15.89
C SER A 36 -7.47 -5.19 14.90
N VAL A 37 -7.10 -5.32 13.62
CA VAL A 37 -7.98 -5.79 12.53
C VAL A 37 -7.47 -7.09 11.89
N GLY A 38 -6.47 -7.73 12.50
CA GLY A 38 -5.94 -9.02 12.05
C GLY A 38 -5.23 -9.00 10.68
N GLN A 39 -4.97 -7.82 10.12
CA GLN A 39 -4.31 -7.70 8.81
C GLN A 39 -2.80 -7.91 8.95
N ASN A 40 -2.25 -8.90 8.25
CA ASN A 40 -0.80 -9.18 8.25
C ASN A 40 -0.27 -9.29 6.81
N TRP A 41 -0.23 -8.17 6.11
CA TRP A 41 0.32 -8.08 4.75
C TRP A 41 1.86 -8.13 4.70
N ALA A 42 2.53 -8.42 5.82
CA ALA A 42 3.99 -8.55 5.86
C ALA A 42 4.48 -9.89 5.30
N SER A 43 5.78 -9.91 5.03
CA SER A 43 6.55 -11.12 4.78
C SER A 43 6.61 -12.00 6.03
N LYS A 44 6.75 -13.31 5.81
CA LYS A 44 7.08 -14.25 6.89
C LYS A 44 8.49 -14.04 7.45
N ASP A 45 9.35 -13.31 6.75
CA ASP A 45 10.70 -12.92 7.21
C ASP A 45 10.69 -11.65 8.06
N TYR A 46 9.59 -10.90 8.09
CA TYR A 46 9.38 -9.86 9.09
C TYR A 46 8.98 -10.49 10.43
N LYS A 47 9.92 -10.51 11.37
CA LYS A 47 9.77 -11.08 12.71
C LYS A 47 9.65 -9.96 13.75
N PRO A 48 8.44 -9.49 14.08
CA PRO A 48 8.28 -8.48 15.12
C PRO A 48 8.65 -9.06 16.49
N THR A 49 9.14 -8.20 17.39
CA THR A 49 9.41 -8.59 18.78
C THR A 49 8.12 -9.02 19.46
N SER A 50 8.17 -10.17 20.14
CA SER A 50 7.06 -10.70 20.92
C SER A 50 6.61 -9.68 21.99
N SER A 51 5.30 -9.52 22.15
CA SER A 51 4.69 -8.52 23.04
C SER A 51 3.22 -8.87 23.32
N GLY A 52 2.50 -8.00 24.02
CA GLY A 52 1.03 -8.12 24.15
C GLY A 52 0.28 -7.96 22.82
N ILE A 53 0.96 -7.55 21.74
CA ILE A 53 0.38 -7.38 20.40
C ILE A 53 0.75 -8.54 19.47
N TYR A 54 2.02 -8.98 19.50
CA TYR A 54 2.54 -10.01 18.60
C TYR A 54 2.98 -11.24 19.39
N THR A 55 2.50 -12.41 18.99
CA THR A 55 3.05 -13.68 19.48
C THR A 55 4.38 -13.98 18.80
N GLU A 56 5.18 -14.87 19.38
CA GLU A 56 6.45 -15.34 18.78
C GLU A 56 6.27 -15.95 17.38
N THR A 57 5.08 -16.47 17.08
CA THR A 57 4.72 -17.09 15.80
C THR A 57 3.92 -16.18 14.88
N TYR A 58 3.70 -14.91 15.24
CA TYR A 58 2.89 -13.97 14.45
C TYR A 58 3.37 -13.87 12.99
N HIS A 59 4.68 -13.86 12.78
CA HIS A 59 5.29 -13.79 11.44
C HIS A 59 4.80 -14.91 10.50
N LYS A 60 4.42 -16.08 11.01
CA LYS A 60 3.91 -17.22 10.20
C LYS A 60 2.55 -16.93 9.55
N THR A 61 1.87 -15.88 9.99
CA THR A 61 0.58 -15.43 9.44
C THR A 61 0.74 -14.34 8.38
N GLY A 62 1.97 -13.94 8.05
CA GLY A 62 2.25 -13.04 6.94
C GLY A 62 1.80 -13.64 5.62
N PHE A 63 1.30 -12.81 4.70
CA PHE A 63 0.81 -13.26 3.40
C PHE A 63 1.40 -12.51 2.20
N ALA A 64 2.45 -11.70 2.39
CA ALA A 64 3.09 -10.99 1.26
C ALA A 64 3.53 -11.96 0.14
N ASP A 65 4.07 -13.13 0.50
CA ASP A 65 4.50 -14.18 -0.43
C ASP A 65 3.33 -14.91 -1.15
N GLN A 66 2.08 -14.57 -0.82
CA GLN A 66 0.88 -15.15 -1.43
C GLN A 66 0.19 -14.20 -2.43
N ILE A 67 0.70 -12.98 -2.62
CA ILE A 67 0.12 -11.99 -3.54
C ILE A 67 1.17 -11.52 -4.55
N ASP A 68 0.74 -11.14 -5.75
CA ASP A 68 1.66 -10.62 -6.76
C ASP A 68 1.94 -9.12 -6.55
N VAL A 69 0.93 -8.38 -6.08
CA VAL A 69 1.01 -6.96 -5.80
C VAL A 69 0.25 -6.60 -4.52
N PHE A 70 0.91 -5.85 -3.66
CA PHE A 70 0.29 -5.13 -2.56
C PHE A 70 -0.04 -3.70 -2.97
N SER A 71 -1.33 -3.37 -3.09
CA SER A 71 -1.80 -2.00 -3.27
C SER A 71 -1.78 -1.29 -1.92
N LEU A 72 -0.66 -0.61 -1.64
CA LEU A 72 -0.34 0.05 -0.38
C LEU A 72 -1.22 1.29 -0.18
N GLY A 73 -2.29 1.16 0.61
CA GLY A 73 -3.27 2.22 0.89
C GLY A 73 -2.68 3.36 1.74
N ALA A 74 -1.93 4.25 1.09
CA ALA A 74 -1.35 5.47 1.64
C ALA A 74 -2.37 6.63 1.62
N TYR A 75 -3.56 6.39 2.16
CA TYR A 75 -4.66 7.36 2.14
C TYR A 75 -4.49 8.36 3.29
N ALA A 76 -3.46 9.20 3.16
CA ALA A 76 -3.10 10.24 4.10
C ALA A 76 -3.47 11.62 3.55
N GLU A 77 -3.96 12.49 4.42
CA GLU A 77 -4.20 13.90 4.09
C GLU A 77 -2.90 14.67 3.88
N ASN A 78 -1.87 14.36 4.68
CA ASN A 78 -0.52 14.90 4.50
C ASN A 78 0.23 14.08 3.45
N VAL A 79 0.91 14.77 2.54
CA VAL A 79 1.72 14.14 1.49
C VAL A 79 3.14 13.91 1.99
N TRP A 80 3.72 14.93 2.62
CA TRP A 80 5.08 14.94 3.13
C TRP A 80 5.12 14.75 4.64
N LYS A 81 6.17 14.09 5.16
CA LYS A 81 6.38 13.94 6.61
C LYS A 81 6.49 15.30 7.32
N SER A 82 7.04 16.31 6.63
CA SER A 82 7.24 17.65 7.19
C SER A 82 5.94 18.39 7.53
N GLU A 83 4.81 18.01 6.93
CA GLU A 83 3.51 18.63 7.20
C GLU A 83 2.97 18.24 8.58
N ASN A 84 3.34 17.06 9.09
CA ASN A 84 3.06 16.65 10.46
C ASN A 84 4.16 15.70 10.99
N PRO A 85 5.29 16.25 11.48
CA PRO A 85 6.46 15.45 11.87
C PRO A 85 6.23 14.49 13.06
N GLN A 86 5.14 14.67 13.81
CA GLN A 86 4.78 13.82 14.96
C GLN A 86 3.90 12.63 14.56
N SER A 87 3.58 12.50 13.28
CA SER A 87 2.67 11.47 12.76
C SER A 87 3.35 10.63 11.69
N ASP A 88 3.10 9.32 11.74
CA ASP A 88 3.48 8.40 10.68
C ASP A 88 2.55 8.51 9.46
N TRP A 89 1.47 9.29 9.55
CA TRP A 89 0.41 9.40 8.55
C TRP A 89 0.75 10.44 7.47
N SER A 90 1.66 10.06 6.58
CA SER A 90 1.93 10.78 5.34
C SER A 90 2.15 9.81 4.19
N VAL A 91 1.87 10.25 2.95
CA VAL A 91 2.17 9.44 1.76
C VAL A 91 3.65 9.07 1.73
N GLU A 92 4.53 10.04 1.92
CA GLU A 92 5.99 9.86 1.93
C GLU A 92 6.43 8.78 2.93
N ASN A 93 5.93 8.82 4.17
CA ASN A 93 6.30 7.84 5.18
C ASN A 93 5.86 6.42 4.78
N PHE A 94 4.63 6.28 4.31
CA PHE A 94 4.10 4.96 3.92
C PHE A 94 4.88 4.36 2.75
N VAL A 95 5.09 5.13 1.70
CA VAL A 95 5.76 4.63 0.48
C VAL A 95 7.27 4.44 0.65
N THR A 96 7.88 4.95 1.73
CA THR A 96 9.33 4.77 1.98
C THR A 96 9.65 3.73 3.05
N THR A 97 8.65 3.26 3.81
CA THR A 97 8.87 2.33 4.93
C THR A 97 8.27 0.94 4.74
N TYR A 98 7.43 0.72 3.72
CA TYR A 98 6.75 -0.56 3.50
C TYR A 98 7.70 -1.76 3.37
N TYR A 99 8.89 -1.56 2.82
CA TYR A 99 9.88 -2.60 2.59
C TYR A 99 10.36 -3.25 3.90
N ASN A 100 10.30 -2.51 5.01
CA ASN A 100 10.62 -3.04 6.34
C ASN A 100 9.76 -4.25 6.71
N TYR A 101 8.54 -4.33 6.16
CA TYR A 101 7.54 -5.35 6.46
C TYR A 101 7.38 -6.37 5.33
N THR A 102 7.29 -5.90 4.07
CA THR A 102 7.06 -6.77 2.90
C THR A 102 8.30 -7.55 2.47
N LYS A 103 9.51 -7.09 2.82
CA LYS A 103 10.80 -7.73 2.52
C LYS A 103 11.02 -8.12 1.06
N GLY A 104 10.27 -7.54 0.13
CA GLY A 104 10.34 -7.86 -1.30
C GLY A 104 9.56 -9.11 -1.74
N ASP A 105 8.75 -9.72 -0.87
CA ASP A 105 7.96 -10.91 -1.20
C ASP A 105 6.86 -10.67 -2.25
N CYS A 106 6.50 -9.40 -2.47
CA CYS A 106 5.58 -8.97 -3.52
C CYS A 106 6.00 -7.59 -4.04
N ARG A 107 5.53 -7.24 -5.24
CA ARG A 107 5.60 -5.85 -5.71
C ARG A 107 4.65 -4.99 -4.89
N VAL A 108 4.95 -3.70 -4.80
CA VAL A 108 4.12 -2.75 -4.06
C VAL A 108 3.72 -1.62 -4.97
N TYR A 109 2.42 -1.34 -5.07
CA TYR A 109 1.90 -0.16 -5.76
C TYR A 109 1.41 0.84 -4.73
N GLY A 110 2.02 2.03 -4.69
CA GLY A 110 1.54 3.12 -3.86
C GLY A 110 0.10 3.48 -4.25
N SER A 111 -0.80 3.52 -3.27
CA SER A 111 -2.22 3.79 -3.50
C SER A 111 -2.68 5.01 -2.72
N ILE A 112 -3.30 5.98 -3.39
CA ILE A 112 -3.74 7.25 -2.78
C ILE A 112 -5.24 7.46 -2.92
N GLY A 113 -5.85 8.01 -1.87
CA GLY A 113 -7.25 8.45 -1.86
C GLY A 113 -7.33 9.92 -2.23
N THR A 114 -7.52 10.22 -3.52
CA THR A 114 -7.44 11.59 -4.06
C THR A 114 -8.52 12.55 -3.56
N TYR A 115 -9.60 12.03 -2.95
CA TYR A 115 -10.59 12.84 -2.26
C TYR A 115 -9.98 13.71 -1.15
N ALA A 116 -8.89 13.25 -0.51
CA ALA A 116 -8.20 13.98 0.55
C ALA A 116 -7.60 15.31 0.06
N TYR A 117 -7.39 15.46 -1.24
CA TYR A 117 -6.70 16.62 -1.82
C TYR A 117 -7.65 17.58 -2.56
N GLY A 118 -8.88 17.17 -2.88
CA GLY A 118 -9.83 17.99 -3.62
C GLY A 118 -9.23 18.53 -4.93
N ASN A 119 -9.15 19.84 -5.09
CA ASN A 119 -8.54 20.49 -6.26
C ASN A 119 -7.08 20.96 -6.04
N LYS A 120 -6.43 20.56 -4.94
CA LYS A 120 -5.03 20.91 -4.64
C LYS A 120 -4.07 20.16 -5.57
N ALA A 121 -3.84 20.72 -6.76
CA ALA A 121 -3.05 20.08 -7.82
C ALA A 121 -1.63 19.69 -7.40
N SER A 122 -0.95 20.52 -6.59
CA SER A 122 0.40 20.21 -6.10
C SER A 122 0.43 18.96 -5.21
N ALA A 123 -0.51 18.85 -4.26
CA ALA A 123 -0.60 17.70 -3.37
C ALA A 123 -0.87 16.39 -4.14
N ILE A 124 -1.75 16.43 -5.14
CA ILE A 124 -2.03 15.27 -6.00
C ILE A 124 -0.78 14.87 -6.80
N SER A 125 -0.11 15.85 -7.41
CA SER A 125 1.11 15.62 -8.19
C SER A 125 2.24 15.05 -7.31
N ASP A 126 2.44 15.60 -6.11
CA ASP A 126 3.45 15.14 -5.16
C ASP A 126 3.16 13.72 -4.66
N ALA A 127 1.90 13.43 -4.31
CA ALA A 127 1.51 12.10 -3.85
C ALA A 127 1.74 11.03 -4.94
N VAL A 128 1.36 11.34 -6.19
CA VAL A 128 1.61 10.47 -7.35
C VAL A 128 3.11 10.28 -7.59
N TYR A 129 3.89 11.37 -7.56
CA TYR A 129 5.35 11.32 -7.70
C TYR A 129 5.98 10.44 -6.62
N LEU A 130 5.60 10.63 -5.35
CA LEU A 130 6.12 9.84 -4.23
C LEU A 130 5.80 8.36 -4.36
N CYS A 131 4.59 8.00 -4.77
CA CYS A 131 4.22 6.61 -5.02
C CYS A 131 5.10 5.99 -6.11
N LEU A 132 5.18 6.62 -7.29
CA LEU A 132 5.95 6.08 -8.42
C LEU A 132 7.47 6.09 -8.18
N LYS A 133 7.98 7.01 -7.36
CA LYS A 133 9.41 7.09 -7.06
C LYS A 133 9.90 6.02 -6.10
N ASN A 134 9.04 5.56 -5.19
CA ASN A 134 9.43 4.68 -4.07
C ASN A 134 8.79 3.27 -4.13
N THR A 135 7.86 3.05 -5.05
CA THR A 135 7.13 1.77 -5.19
C THR A 135 7.11 1.35 -6.66
N ASP A 136 6.73 0.10 -6.93
CA ASP A 136 6.75 -0.49 -8.28
C ASP A 136 5.61 0.00 -9.19
N GLY A 137 4.68 0.79 -8.65
CA GLY A 137 3.53 1.26 -9.41
C GLY A 137 2.60 2.18 -8.63
N LEU A 138 1.44 2.48 -9.22
CA LEU A 138 0.49 3.45 -8.69
C LEU A 138 -0.95 2.95 -8.82
N MET A 139 -1.75 3.18 -7.79
CA MET A 139 -3.21 3.07 -7.83
C MET A 139 -3.84 4.37 -7.34
N VAL A 140 -4.63 5.03 -8.19
CA VAL A 140 -5.34 6.27 -7.83
C VAL A 140 -6.79 5.95 -7.50
N PHE A 141 -7.18 6.11 -6.24
CA PHE A 141 -8.55 5.88 -5.79
C PHE A 141 -9.28 7.22 -5.58
N GLU A 142 -10.50 7.42 -6.07
CA GLU A 142 -11.19 6.65 -7.12
C GLU A 142 -11.53 7.56 -8.29
N ILE A 143 -11.89 6.97 -9.42
CA ILE A 143 -12.11 7.68 -10.68
C ILE A 143 -13.17 8.78 -10.58
N SER A 144 -14.19 8.62 -9.71
CA SER A 144 -15.23 9.62 -9.48
C SER A 144 -14.64 10.94 -8.93
N HIS A 145 -13.71 10.85 -7.97
CA HIS A 145 -13.02 12.01 -7.39
C HIS A 145 -12.12 12.69 -8.41
N VAL A 146 -11.45 11.90 -9.25
CA VAL A 146 -10.60 12.42 -10.34
C VAL A 146 -11.42 13.23 -11.34
N ILE A 147 -12.57 12.71 -11.76
CA ILE A 147 -13.49 13.36 -12.69
C ILE A 147 -14.08 14.62 -12.04
N ASN A 148 -14.69 14.48 -10.86
CA ASN A 148 -15.45 15.56 -10.21
C ASN A 148 -14.56 16.73 -9.77
N ASN A 149 -13.29 16.48 -9.45
CA ASN A 149 -12.33 17.53 -9.06
C ASN A 149 -11.34 17.89 -10.18
N ASN A 150 -11.54 17.39 -11.41
CA ASN A 150 -10.68 17.65 -12.58
C ASN A 150 -9.17 17.41 -12.32
N GLN A 151 -8.83 16.27 -11.71
CA GLN A 151 -7.48 15.99 -11.21
C GLN A 151 -6.51 15.42 -12.26
N TRP A 152 -6.98 15.17 -13.49
CA TRP A 152 -6.21 14.50 -14.55
C TRP A 152 -4.86 15.16 -14.83
N ASN A 153 -4.82 16.49 -14.90
CA ASN A 153 -3.58 17.23 -15.18
C ASN A 153 -2.56 17.09 -14.03
N ALA A 154 -3.03 17.13 -12.78
CA ALA A 154 -2.16 16.98 -11.62
C ALA A 154 -1.56 15.57 -11.54
N ILE A 155 -2.37 14.54 -11.82
CA ILE A 155 -1.92 13.14 -11.90
C ILE A 155 -0.88 12.99 -13.02
N LYS A 156 -1.19 13.51 -14.22
CA LYS A 156 -0.26 13.48 -15.36
C LYS A 156 1.07 14.13 -15.02
N GLU A 157 1.05 15.24 -14.30
CA GLU A 157 2.26 15.94 -13.87
C GLU A 157 3.07 15.13 -12.85
N GLY A 158 2.40 14.50 -11.87
CA GLY A 158 3.08 13.59 -10.94
C GLY A 158 3.77 12.42 -11.65
N ILE A 159 3.11 11.82 -12.65
CA ILE A 159 3.68 10.76 -13.49
C ILE A 159 4.91 11.25 -14.25
N LYS A 160 4.83 12.43 -14.86
CA LYS A 160 5.97 13.02 -15.61
C LYS A 160 7.19 13.25 -14.73
N ARG A 161 6.99 13.70 -13.48
CA ARG A 161 8.09 13.97 -12.54
C ARG A 161 8.79 12.70 -12.06
N ALA A 162 8.12 11.55 -12.12
CA ALA A 162 8.66 10.27 -11.67
C ALA A 162 9.50 9.55 -12.74
N ASN A 163 9.33 9.92 -14.01
CA ASN A 163 10.06 9.38 -15.17
C ASN A 163 11.18 10.33 -15.62
#